data_AF-A0A7C6DQN0-F1
#
_entry.id   AF-A0A7C6DQN0-F1
#
_cell.length_a   1.000
_cell.length_b   1.000
_cell.length_c   1.000
_cell.angle_alpha   90.00
_cell.angle_beta   90.00
_cell.angle_gamma   90.00
#
_symmetry.space_group_name_H-M   'P 1'
#
loop_
_entity.id
_entity.type
_entity.pdbx_description
1 polymer ?
#
loop_
_entity_poly.entity_id
_entity_poly.type
_entity_poly.pdbx_seq_one_letter_code
_entity_poly.pdbx_strand_id
1 'polypeptide(L)'
;MNVLVFFAIDDNKRLGPNVVFYNIFKNLWGSGPDSVGRGSFSNKNDEFKFVIVYRKGYIENEKKDFVDYFYVNFYDYFHFVIEVSKIYSLLRRKYKGWRIKFFYPKPMLLPFNVDQYAFLYDLPMEKIFLGKSINDLKKEFVFKKLVWKNMKKLFTISYSSFCDIKGITGLDNLDWFYLGVDRDVFRVIPDYKDYLRRIFEERGIFFNWDYFFAPVGKIWFRKNVLNLVKAFNNFRKHIRSNVKLVMTANNLNDKNEYIDSVKSNSNEDIVFLSGLNTEEMVYLYNGCLAVIFPSLYEGFGLPILEALACKKNVLFSDIKVFKEIYPDNKWIFNPLSVEDISNCLLNFYNEKGFLENRRILDKDIDKFSWRSVVENIIMKVKE
;
A
#
# COMPACT_ATOMS: atom_id res chain seq x y z
N MET A 1 26.90 15.94 10.40
CA MET A 1 27.17 16.06 8.95
C MET A 1 25.93 16.63 8.26
N ASN A 2 26.11 17.56 7.35
CA ASN A 2 25.01 18.25 6.69
C ASN A 2 24.56 17.49 5.43
N VAL A 3 23.27 17.14 5.35
CA VAL A 3 22.69 16.29 4.29
C VAL A 3 21.51 16.99 3.65
N LEU A 4 21.49 17.01 2.31
CA LEU A 4 20.33 17.45 1.53
C LEU A 4 19.60 16.24 0.97
N VAL A 5 18.30 16.14 1.21
CA VAL A 5 17.46 15.02 0.75
C VAL A 5 16.55 15.51 -0.37
N PHE A 6 16.69 14.91 -1.55
CA PHE A 6 15.90 15.22 -2.72
C PHE A 6 14.79 14.19 -2.88
N PHE A 7 13.52 14.61 -2.87
CA PHE A 7 12.37 13.75 -3.14
C PHE A 7 11.69 14.19 -4.44
N ALA A 8 11.46 13.24 -5.35
CA ALA A 8 10.58 13.45 -6.49
C ALA A 8 9.19 12.88 -6.16
N ILE A 9 8.15 13.72 -6.19
CA ILE A 9 6.77 13.32 -5.94
C ILE A 9 5.96 13.53 -7.22
N ASP A 10 5.24 12.51 -7.66
CA ASP A 10 4.23 12.61 -8.73
C ASP A 10 2.88 12.93 -8.08
N ASP A 11 2.38 14.16 -8.29
CA ASP A 11 1.17 14.70 -7.64
C ASP A 11 -0.12 14.05 -8.16
N ASN A 12 -0.08 13.33 -9.28
CA ASN A 12 -1.29 12.81 -9.94
C ASN A 12 -1.79 11.47 -9.38
N LYS A 13 -1.07 10.84 -8.43
CA LYS A 13 -1.42 9.49 -7.93
C LYS A 13 -1.15 9.32 -6.44
N ARG A 14 -2.21 9.32 -5.61
CA ARG A 14 -2.20 8.82 -4.21
C ARG A 14 -2.13 7.28 -4.15
N LEU A 15 -1.25 6.65 -4.94
CA LEU A 15 -1.09 5.19 -4.96
C LEU A 15 0.40 4.79 -5.03
N GLY A 16 0.79 3.78 -4.25
CA GLY A 16 2.13 3.17 -4.27
C GLY A 16 3.24 4.15 -3.86
N PRO A 17 4.38 4.19 -4.61
CA PRO A 17 5.14 5.40 -4.85
C PRO A 17 5.08 6.53 -3.84
N ASN A 18 4.23 7.44 -4.29
CA ASN A 18 4.05 8.79 -3.84
C ASN A 18 3.38 8.87 -2.48
N VAL A 19 2.64 7.83 -2.05
CA VAL A 19 2.05 7.80 -0.71
C VAL A 19 3.14 7.68 0.34
N VAL A 20 4.17 6.87 0.07
CA VAL A 20 5.33 6.75 0.96
C VAL A 20 6.05 8.09 1.04
N PHE A 21 6.33 8.73 -0.10
CA PHE A 21 7.02 10.02 -0.13
C PHE A 21 6.22 11.16 0.50
N TYR A 22 4.93 11.25 0.17
CA TYR A 22 4.00 12.23 0.74
C TYR A 22 3.97 12.11 2.26
N ASN A 23 3.82 10.89 2.79
CA ASN A 23 3.75 10.68 4.22
C ASN A 23 5.10 10.84 4.90
N ILE A 24 6.20 10.50 4.23
CA ILE A 24 7.54 10.82 4.71
C ILE A 24 7.67 12.33 4.91
N PHE A 25 7.23 13.09 3.91
CA PHE A 25 7.25 14.54 3.97
C PHE A 25 6.32 15.11 5.06
N LYS A 26 5.04 14.69 5.10
CA LYS A 26 4.05 15.10 6.11
C LYS A 26 4.57 14.89 7.53
N ASN A 27 5.15 13.73 7.82
CA ASN A 27 5.54 13.37 9.19
C ASN A 27 6.86 13.99 9.65
N LEU A 28 7.76 14.34 8.73
CA LEU A 28 8.99 15.03 9.06
C LEU A 28 8.79 16.53 9.29
N TRP A 29 7.81 17.16 8.63
CA TRP A 29 7.66 18.62 8.60
C TRP A 29 6.30 19.15 9.06
N GLY A 30 5.37 18.30 9.49
CA GLY A 30 4.11 18.69 10.12
C GLY A 30 3.00 19.17 9.16
N SER A 31 3.30 19.29 7.86
CA SER A 31 2.31 19.55 6.82
C SER A 31 2.61 18.72 5.56
N GLY A 32 1.57 18.15 4.95
CA GLY A 32 1.68 17.54 3.62
C GLY A 32 1.83 18.62 2.54
N PRO A 33 2.31 18.29 1.33
CA PRO A 33 2.37 19.25 0.21
C PRO A 33 1.01 19.88 -0.17
N ASP A 34 -0.11 19.32 0.31
CA ASP A 34 -1.48 19.80 0.13
C ASP A 34 -1.82 21.06 0.96
N SER A 35 -1.00 21.44 1.96
CA SER A 35 -1.16 22.75 2.64
C SER A 35 -0.73 23.93 1.77
N VAL A 36 -0.29 23.67 0.53
CA VAL A 36 0.13 24.65 -0.46
C VAL A 36 -0.69 24.45 -1.73
N GLY A 37 -1.89 25.02 -1.73
CA GLY A 37 -2.72 25.23 -2.92
C GLY A 37 -3.57 24.05 -3.37
N ARG A 38 -4.88 24.09 -3.08
CA ARG A 38 -5.90 23.39 -3.86
C ARG A 38 -5.95 24.01 -5.26
N GLY A 39 -5.15 23.48 -6.18
CA GLY A 39 -5.28 23.75 -7.61
C GLY A 39 -5.96 22.59 -8.28
N SER A 40 -7.18 22.80 -8.79
CA SER A 40 -7.85 21.86 -9.69
C SER A 40 -7.01 21.72 -10.97
N PHE A 41 -6.55 20.53 -11.35
CA PHE A 41 -5.92 20.37 -12.66
C PHE A 41 -6.32 19.11 -13.43
N SER A 42 -6.56 19.40 -14.70
CA SER A 42 -7.05 18.58 -15.79
C SER A 42 -5.96 17.72 -16.43
N ASN A 43 -6.39 16.58 -16.96
CA ASN A 43 -5.63 15.69 -17.84
C ASN A 43 -4.86 16.43 -18.96
N LYS A 44 -3.52 16.34 -18.93
CA LYS A 44 -2.59 15.99 -20.03
C LYS A 44 -1.19 16.53 -19.69
N ASN A 45 -0.23 15.61 -19.55
CA ASN A 45 1.21 15.76 -19.22
C ASN A 45 1.54 15.41 -17.75
N ASP A 46 2.55 14.55 -17.57
CA ASP A 46 3.05 14.10 -16.26
C ASP A 46 3.81 15.25 -15.56
N GLU A 47 3.13 16.06 -14.75
CA GLU A 47 3.79 17.05 -13.88
C GLU A 47 4.32 16.37 -12.59
N PHE A 48 5.62 16.53 -12.31
CA PHE A 48 6.25 16.05 -11.07
C PHE A 48 6.61 17.25 -10.18
N LYS A 49 6.20 17.19 -8.92
CA LYS A 49 6.58 18.15 -7.88
C LYS A 49 7.82 17.64 -7.16
N PHE A 50 8.93 18.36 -7.30
CA PHE A 50 10.16 18.03 -6.59
C PHE A 50 10.23 18.79 -5.28
N VAL A 51 10.42 18.04 -4.20
CA VAL A 51 10.48 18.59 -2.86
C VAL A 51 11.91 18.41 -2.35
N ILE A 52 12.62 19.53 -2.23
CA ILE A 52 13.99 19.53 -1.71
C ILE A 52 13.90 19.87 -0.24
N VAL A 53 14.32 18.92 0.59
CA VAL A 53 14.22 19.10 2.02
C VAL A 53 15.58 19.18 2.66
N TYR A 54 15.73 20.24 3.45
CA TYR A 54 16.92 20.56 4.20
C TYR A 54 16.66 20.27 5.68
N ARG A 55 17.61 19.59 6.34
CA ARG A 55 17.68 19.54 7.80
C ARG A 55 19.13 19.64 8.28
N LYS A 56 19.42 20.65 9.09
CA LYS A 56 20.71 20.80 9.80
C LYS A 56 20.64 19.93 11.06
N GLY A 57 21.58 19.01 11.26
CA GLY A 57 21.66 18.20 12.49
C GLY A 57 20.51 17.19 12.65
N TYR A 58 20.71 15.99 12.11
CA TYR A 58 19.77 14.88 12.29
C TYR A 58 19.91 14.29 13.72
N ILE A 59 18.98 14.68 14.60
CA ILE A 59 18.82 14.32 16.04
C ILE A 59 19.54 15.31 16.97
N GLU A 60 18.87 16.45 17.24
CA GLU A 60 18.72 17.13 18.55
C GLU A 60 18.39 18.62 18.34
N ASN A 61 17.17 19.00 18.74
CA ASN A 61 16.78 20.30 19.32
C ASN A 61 17.23 21.64 18.71
N GLU A 62 17.37 21.80 17.38
CA GLU A 62 17.47 23.16 16.82
C GLU A 62 16.46 23.46 15.70
N LYS A 63 15.58 24.42 16.03
CA LYS A 63 14.53 25.02 15.20
C LYS A 63 15.16 25.90 14.12
N LYS A 64 15.15 25.42 12.87
CA LYS A 64 14.83 26.19 11.64
C LYS A 64 15.00 25.26 10.43
N ASP A 65 13.99 24.44 10.20
CA ASP A 65 13.83 23.72 8.94
C ASP A 65 13.35 24.71 7.87
N PHE A 66 13.99 24.74 6.71
CA PHE A 66 13.49 25.44 5.53
C PHE A 66 13.20 24.40 4.46
N VAL A 67 11.99 24.44 3.89
CA VAL A 67 11.63 23.62 2.72
C VAL A 67 11.66 24.51 1.49
N ASP A 68 12.42 24.12 0.47
CA ASP A 68 12.46 24.79 -0.84
C ASP A 68 11.81 23.85 -1.86
N TYR A 69 10.93 24.38 -2.72
CA TYR A 69 10.18 23.59 -3.70
C TYR A 69 10.63 23.94 -5.11
N PHE A 70 10.82 22.92 -5.95
CA PHE A 70 11.11 23.09 -7.36
C PHE A 70 10.07 22.30 -8.16
N TYR A 71 9.37 22.98 -9.06
CA TYR A 71 8.51 22.32 -10.02
C TYR A 71 9.33 22.04 -11.26
N VAL A 72 9.32 20.78 -11.69
CA VAL A 72 10.06 20.37 -12.89
C VAL A 72 9.13 19.55 -13.75
N ASN A 73 8.82 20.12 -14.90
CA ASN A 73 8.09 19.41 -15.94
C ASN A 73 9.12 18.76 -16.87
N PHE A 74 8.95 17.45 -17.09
CA PHE A 74 9.76 16.71 -18.04
C PHE A 74 8.85 15.77 -18.83
N TYR A 75 9.14 15.58 -20.11
CA TYR A 75 8.29 14.80 -21.01
C TYR A 75 8.90 13.43 -21.35
N ASP A 76 10.18 13.25 -21.05
CA ASP A 76 10.91 12.00 -21.22
C ASP A 76 12.09 11.88 -20.22
N TYR A 77 12.78 10.75 -20.26
CA TYR A 77 13.94 10.45 -19.43
C TYR A 77 15.12 11.43 -19.64
N PHE A 78 15.40 11.82 -20.87
CA PHE A 78 16.52 12.71 -21.18
C PHE A 78 16.25 14.10 -20.62
N HIS A 79 15.04 14.63 -20.82
CA HIS A 79 14.57 15.86 -20.21
C HIS A 79 14.65 15.79 -18.69
N PHE A 80 14.20 14.69 -18.08
CA PHE A 80 14.34 14.49 -16.63
C PHE A 80 15.79 14.62 -16.18
N VAL A 81 16.71 13.90 -16.84
CA VAL A 81 18.13 13.91 -16.49
C VAL A 81 18.73 15.31 -16.62
N ILE A 82 18.36 16.07 -17.66
CA ILE A 82 18.80 17.45 -17.85
C ILE A 82 18.33 18.33 -16.69
N GLU A 83 17.04 18.29 -16.36
CA GLU A 83 16.47 19.14 -15.32
C GLU A 83 17.01 18.81 -13.92
N VAL A 84 17.11 17.52 -13.58
CA VAL A 84 17.70 17.10 -12.30
C VAL A 84 19.19 17.47 -12.25
N SER A 85 19.91 17.43 -13.37
CA SER A 85 21.32 17.89 -13.44
C SER A 85 21.45 19.40 -13.17
N LYS A 86 20.53 20.22 -13.70
CA LYS A 86 20.50 21.68 -13.43
C LYS A 86 20.29 21.93 -11.94
N ILE A 87 19.31 21.25 -11.34
CA ILE A 87 19.03 21.36 -9.91
C ILE A 87 20.23 20.92 -9.08
N TYR A 88 20.81 19.75 -9.40
CA TYR A 88 21.99 19.26 -8.70
C TYR A 88 23.15 20.26 -8.75
N SER A 89 23.40 20.88 -9.91
CA SER A 89 24.42 21.92 -10.07
C SER A 89 24.16 23.15 -9.20
N LEU A 90 22.91 23.63 -9.16
CA LEU A 90 22.49 24.74 -8.30
C LEU A 90 22.68 24.41 -6.82
N LEU A 91 22.24 23.23 -6.39
CA LEU A 91 22.39 22.77 -5.01
C LEU A 91 23.85 22.66 -4.59
N ARG A 92 24.71 22.09 -5.45
CA ARG A 92 26.14 21.94 -5.18
C ARG A 92 26.84 23.30 -5.05
N ARG A 93 26.39 24.31 -5.80
CA ARG A 93 26.89 25.70 -5.69
C ARG A 93 26.41 26.37 -4.41
N LYS A 94 25.11 26.28 -4.10
CA LYS A 94 24.49 26.89 -2.91
C LYS A 94 24.98 26.27 -1.60
N TYR A 95 25.20 24.95 -1.58
CA TYR A 95 25.54 24.17 -0.38
C TYR A 95 26.91 23.48 -0.51
N LYS A 96 27.97 24.28 -0.69
CA LYS A 96 29.33 23.76 -0.85
C LYS A 96 29.78 22.93 0.36
N GLY A 97 30.29 21.73 0.12
CA GLY A 97 30.76 20.80 1.16
C GLY A 97 29.69 19.89 1.77
N TRP A 98 28.42 20.03 1.36
CA TRP A 98 27.33 19.18 1.81
C TRP A 98 27.27 17.88 1.01
N ARG A 99 26.87 16.77 1.66
CA ARG A 99 26.53 15.53 0.94
C ARG A 99 25.07 15.60 0.48
N ILE A 100 24.85 15.35 -0.81
CA ILE A 100 23.51 15.35 -1.41
C ILE A 100 23.08 13.89 -1.60
N LYS A 101 21.93 13.52 -1.01
CA LYS A 101 21.32 12.19 -1.11
C LYS A 101 20.05 12.29 -1.95
N PHE A 102 19.98 11.52 -3.02
CA PHE A 102 18.82 11.49 -3.91
C PHE A 102 17.92 10.32 -3.56
N PHE A 103 16.66 10.61 -3.22
CA PHE A 103 15.63 9.59 -3.06
C PHE A 103 14.69 9.66 -4.25
N TYR A 104 14.57 8.57 -4.98
CA TYR A 104 13.76 8.53 -6.19
C TYR A 104 12.76 7.36 -6.14
N PRO A 105 11.49 7.57 -6.50
CA PRO A 105 10.45 6.53 -6.46
C PRO A 105 10.73 5.29 -7.32
N LYS A 106 11.62 5.38 -8.30
CA LYS A 106 12.00 4.27 -9.16
C LYS A 106 13.52 4.22 -9.32
N PRO A 107 14.19 3.06 -9.30
CA PRO A 107 15.63 3.02 -9.53
C PRO A 107 16.01 3.54 -10.92
N MET A 108 16.99 4.43 -11.00
CA MET A 108 17.38 5.10 -12.24
C MET A 108 18.86 5.51 -12.22
N LEU A 109 19.54 5.59 -13.36
CA LEU A 109 20.94 6.04 -13.41
C LEU A 109 21.04 7.54 -13.66
N LEU A 110 21.51 8.29 -12.66
CA LEU A 110 21.90 9.69 -12.85
C LEU A 110 23.35 9.79 -13.36
N PRO A 111 23.67 10.73 -14.28
CA PRO A 111 24.99 10.87 -14.89
C PRO A 111 26.02 11.56 -13.98
N PHE A 112 25.73 11.70 -12.68
CA PHE A 112 26.58 12.40 -11.72
C PHE A 112 26.75 11.56 -10.43
N ASN A 113 27.90 11.72 -9.78
CA ASN A 113 28.28 10.94 -8.60
C ASN A 113 27.53 11.42 -7.36
N VAL A 114 26.39 10.79 -7.07
CA VAL A 114 25.55 11.05 -5.90
C VAL A 114 25.07 9.75 -5.26
N ASP A 115 24.86 9.77 -3.95
CA ASP A 115 24.25 8.64 -3.25
C ASP A 115 22.77 8.56 -3.65
N GLN A 116 22.41 7.54 -4.43
CA GLN A 116 21.05 7.29 -4.91
C GLN A 116 20.36 6.21 -4.08
N TYR A 117 19.22 6.55 -3.53
CA TYR A 117 18.32 5.69 -2.78
C TYR A 117 17.04 5.54 -3.59
N ALA A 118 16.55 4.31 -3.72
CA ALA A 118 15.33 4.07 -4.48
C ALA A 118 14.46 3.00 -3.84
N PHE A 119 13.18 3.02 -4.20
CA PHE A 119 12.20 2.07 -3.69
C PHE A 119 11.90 1.02 -4.75
N LEU A 120 12.06 -0.24 -4.36
CA LEU A 120 11.70 -1.42 -5.13
C LEU A 120 10.62 -2.13 -4.33
N TYR A 121 9.35 -1.86 -4.65
CA TYR A 121 8.17 -2.28 -3.90
C TYR A 121 8.07 -3.80 -3.78
N ASP A 122 7.34 -4.44 -4.68
CA ASP A 122 7.22 -5.89 -4.78
C ASP A 122 7.53 -6.31 -6.22
N LEU A 123 7.84 -7.60 -6.38
CA LEU A 123 7.97 -8.19 -7.70
C LEU A 123 6.58 -8.48 -8.27
N PRO A 124 6.41 -8.43 -9.61
CA PRO A 124 5.19 -8.82 -10.31
C PRO A 124 5.01 -10.35 -10.27
N MET A 125 4.91 -10.90 -9.07
CA MET A 125 4.79 -12.34 -8.80
C MET A 125 3.50 -12.90 -9.38
N GLU A 126 2.53 -12.05 -9.75
CA GLU A 126 1.36 -12.46 -10.52
C GLU A 126 1.70 -13.19 -11.82
N LYS A 127 2.86 -12.91 -12.42
CA LYS A 127 3.32 -13.60 -13.62
C LYS A 127 3.58 -15.08 -13.38
N ILE A 128 3.91 -15.48 -12.15
CA ILE A 128 4.06 -16.90 -11.78
C ILE A 128 2.71 -17.61 -11.86
N PHE A 129 1.65 -16.95 -11.40
CA PHE A 129 0.29 -17.50 -11.53
C PHE A 129 -0.20 -17.58 -12.98
N LEU A 130 0.44 -16.84 -13.89
CA LEU A 130 0.22 -16.93 -15.33
C LEU A 130 1.16 -17.95 -16.01
N GLY A 131 1.83 -18.81 -15.24
CA GLY A 131 2.66 -19.90 -15.74
C GLY A 131 4.13 -19.55 -15.98
N LYS A 132 4.60 -18.33 -15.67
CA LYS A 132 6.03 -18.02 -15.75
C LYS A 132 6.80 -18.74 -14.65
N SER A 133 7.95 -19.32 -15.01
CA SER A 133 8.88 -19.86 -14.02
C SER A 133 9.65 -18.74 -13.31
N ILE A 134 10.24 -19.06 -12.15
CA ILE A 134 11.17 -18.17 -11.46
C ILE A 134 12.35 -17.80 -12.36
N ASN A 135 12.80 -18.72 -13.23
CA ASN A 135 13.89 -18.45 -14.17
C ASN A 135 13.51 -17.41 -15.23
N ASP A 136 12.25 -17.38 -15.67
CA ASP A 136 11.77 -16.37 -16.60
C ASP A 136 11.76 -14.98 -15.97
N LEU A 137 11.35 -14.91 -14.69
CA LEU A 137 11.45 -13.67 -13.92
C LEU A 137 12.92 -13.22 -13.79
N LYS A 138 13.83 -14.12 -13.43
CA LYS A 138 15.27 -13.80 -13.34
C LYS A 138 15.81 -13.19 -14.63
N LYS A 139 15.47 -13.77 -15.78
CA LYS A 139 15.87 -13.25 -17.11
C LYS A 139 15.30 -11.86 -17.38
N GLU A 140 14.03 -11.62 -17.02
CA GLU A 140 13.36 -10.32 -17.19
C GLU A 140 14.03 -9.19 -16.38
N PHE A 141 14.63 -9.54 -15.24
CA PHE A 141 15.27 -8.57 -14.34
C PHE A 141 16.75 -8.31 -14.61
N VAL A 142 17.39 -8.96 -15.58
CA VAL A 142 18.84 -8.81 -15.84
C VAL A 142 19.23 -7.36 -16.10
N PHE A 143 18.55 -6.67 -17.01
CA PHE A 143 18.84 -5.27 -17.33
C PHE A 143 18.50 -4.33 -16.18
N LYS A 144 17.37 -4.58 -15.49
CA LYS A 144 16.98 -3.81 -14.31
C LYS A 144 18.01 -3.94 -13.19
N LYS A 145 18.60 -5.13 -13.02
CA LYS A 145 19.67 -5.40 -12.04
C LYS A 145 20.90 -4.52 -12.24
N LEU A 146 21.26 -4.19 -13.49
CA LEU A 146 22.37 -3.28 -13.78
C LEU A 146 22.13 -1.90 -13.16
N VAL A 147 20.92 -1.37 -13.31
CA VAL A 147 20.52 -0.09 -12.68
C VAL A 147 20.48 -0.24 -11.15
N TRP A 148 19.86 -1.32 -10.66
CA TRP A 148 19.67 -1.57 -9.23
C TRP A 148 20.97 -1.69 -8.44
N LYS A 149 22.00 -2.36 -9.00
CA LYS A 149 23.32 -2.49 -8.38
C LYS A 149 24.05 -1.17 -8.18
N ASN A 150 23.74 -0.15 -9.00
CA ASN A 150 24.36 1.16 -8.91
C ASN A 150 23.71 2.06 -7.85
N MET A 151 22.61 1.61 -7.24
CA MET A 151 21.99 2.35 -6.15
C MET A 151 22.82 2.20 -4.87
N LYS A 152 22.92 3.26 -4.07
CA LYS A 152 23.57 3.21 -2.77
C LYS A 152 22.85 2.25 -1.84
N LYS A 153 21.51 2.33 -1.81
CA LYS A 153 20.62 1.38 -1.12
C LYS A 153 19.25 1.37 -1.79
N LEU A 154 18.65 0.19 -1.88
CA LEU A 154 17.29 -0.05 -2.34
C LEU A 154 16.41 -0.41 -1.16
N PHE A 155 15.18 0.08 -1.15
CA PHE A 155 14.21 -0.22 -0.10
C PHE A 155 12.98 -0.94 -0.64
N THR A 156 12.57 -2.02 0.03
CA THR A 156 11.31 -2.73 -0.23
C THR A 156 10.35 -2.66 0.96
N ILE A 157 9.09 -3.00 0.73
CA ILE A 157 7.94 -2.67 1.58
C ILE A 157 7.58 -3.72 2.63
N SER A 158 8.31 -4.84 2.69
CA SER A 158 8.15 -5.88 3.70
C SER A 158 9.37 -6.79 3.75
N TYR A 159 9.49 -7.57 4.81
CA TYR A 159 10.54 -8.57 4.90
C TYR A 159 10.29 -9.73 3.93
N SER A 160 9.03 -10.10 3.69
CA SER A 160 8.65 -11.07 2.66
C SER A 160 9.11 -10.60 1.28
N SER A 161 8.80 -9.35 0.90
CA SER A 161 9.23 -8.79 -0.39
C SER A 161 10.75 -8.72 -0.49
N PHE A 162 11.45 -8.42 0.61
CA PHE A 162 12.90 -8.49 0.68
C PHE A 162 13.44 -9.88 0.37
N CYS A 163 12.89 -10.92 1.00
CA CYS A 163 13.28 -12.30 0.74
C CYS A 163 13.06 -12.68 -0.72
N ASP A 164 11.91 -12.31 -1.28
CA ASP A 164 11.53 -12.64 -2.66
C ASP A 164 12.44 -11.92 -3.67
N ILE A 165 12.62 -10.60 -3.51
CA ILE A 165 13.51 -9.79 -4.35
C ILE A 165 14.93 -10.31 -4.23
N LYS A 166 15.45 -10.53 -3.02
CA LYS A 166 16.81 -11.00 -2.82
C LYS A 166 17.02 -12.39 -3.41
N GLY A 167 16.08 -13.32 -3.23
CA GLY A 167 16.17 -14.67 -3.78
C GLY A 167 16.14 -14.71 -5.31
N ILE A 168 15.37 -13.82 -5.95
CA ILE A 168 15.28 -13.74 -7.42
C ILE A 168 16.47 -12.97 -7.99
N THR A 169 16.78 -11.82 -7.42
CA THR A 169 17.72 -10.86 -8.02
C THR A 169 19.14 -11.03 -7.50
N GLY A 170 19.36 -11.50 -6.28
CA GLY A 170 20.67 -11.53 -5.62
C GLY A 170 21.27 -10.14 -5.47
N LEU A 171 20.47 -9.16 -5.05
CA LEU A 171 20.92 -7.81 -4.71
C LEU A 171 21.42 -7.77 -3.27
N ASP A 172 22.61 -7.20 -3.07
CA ASP A 172 23.24 -7.05 -1.75
C ASP A 172 22.98 -5.68 -1.13
N ASN A 173 22.64 -4.68 -1.95
CA ASN A 173 22.32 -3.32 -1.54
C ASN A 173 20.81 -3.12 -1.25
N LEU A 174 20.08 -4.20 -0.94
CA LEU A 174 18.66 -4.16 -0.62
C LEU A 174 18.46 -4.10 0.90
N ASP A 175 17.47 -3.33 1.32
CA ASP A 175 16.98 -3.22 2.68
C ASP A 175 15.45 -3.11 2.64
N TRP A 176 14.79 -3.19 3.78
CA TRP A 176 13.33 -3.25 3.83
C TRP A 176 12.75 -2.41 4.95
N PHE A 177 11.50 -1.99 4.82
CA PHE A 177 10.75 -1.32 5.88
C PHE A 177 9.29 -1.73 5.74
N TYR A 178 8.51 -1.61 6.81
CA TYR A 178 7.07 -1.82 6.73
C TYR A 178 6.37 -0.53 6.29
N LEU A 179 5.32 -0.62 5.47
CA LEU A 179 4.51 0.56 5.16
C LEU A 179 3.68 0.98 6.36
N GLY A 180 3.26 2.25 6.35
CA GLY A 180 2.47 2.83 7.42
C GLY A 180 0.98 2.99 7.08
N VAL A 181 0.17 3.21 8.10
CA VAL A 181 -1.25 3.59 8.00
C VAL A 181 -1.46 5.02 8.52
N ASP A 182 -2.29 5.81 7.83
CA ASP A 182 -2.70 7.13 8.29
C ASP A 182 -3.90 6.99 9.25
N ARG A 183 -3.63 7.09 10.55
CA ARG A 183 -4.64 6.97 11.62
C ARG A 183 -5.53 8.21 11.76
N ASP A 184 -5.18 9.32 11.11
CA ASP A 184 -6.10 10.45 11.00
C ASP A 184 -7.24 10.11 10.03
N VAL A 185 -6.96 9.28 9.04
CA VAL A 185 -7.93 8.85 8.01
C VAL A 185 -8.64 7.57 8.43
N PHE A 186 -7.87 6.51 8.68
CA PHE A 186 -8.40 5.20 9.09
C PHE A 186 -8.48 5.15 10.60
N ARG A 187 -9.70 5.32 11.10
CA ARG A 187 -10.01 5.37 12.52
C ARG A 187 -11.41 4.84 12.77
N VAL A 188 -11.69 4.60 14.05
CA VAL A 188 -13.07 4.33 14.49
C VAL A 188 -13.90 5.58 14.27
N ILE A 189 -14.99 5.45 13.51
CA ILE A 189 -15.96 6.52 13.29
C ILE A 189 -17.22 6.20 14.10
N PRO A 190 -17.67 7.06 15.03
CA PRO A 190 -18.97 6.91 15.66
C PRO A 190 -20.10 7.16 14.63
N ASP A 191 -21.26 6.55 14.82
CA ASP A 191 -22.47 6.83 14.03
C ASP A 191 -22.34 6.61 12.50
N TYR A 192 -21.51 5.66 12.09
CA TYR A 192 -21.27 5.31 10.67
C TYR A 192 -22.51 4.76 9.91
N LYS A 193 -23.60 4.40 10.61
CA LYS A 193 -24.72 3.63 10.03
C LYS A 193 -25.48 4.40 8.96
N ASP A 194 -25.75 5.68 9.18
CA ASP A 194 -26.50 6.49 8.21
C ASP A 194 -25.67 6.76 6.95
N TYR A 195 -24.36 6.97 7.11
CA TYR A 195 -23.43 7.09 5.98
C TYR A 195 -23.33 5.80 5.17
N LEU A 196 -23.25 4.64 5.82
CA LEU A 196 -23.27 3.35 5.13
C LEU A 196 -24.57 3.14 4.36
N ARG A 197 -25.71 3.44 4.98
CA ARG A 197 -27.01 3.33 4.30
C ARG A 197 -27.01 4.17 3.02
N ARG A 198 -26.54 5.43 3.10
CA ARG A 198 -26.41 6.31 1.93
C ARG A 198 -25.49 5.73 0.86
N ILE A 199 -24.31 5.22 1.23
CA ILE A 199 -23.34 4.62 0.29
C ILE A 199 -23.98 3.51 -0.55
N PHE A 200 -24.80 2.65 0.08
CA PHE A 200 -25.49 1.56 -0.61
C PHE A 200 -26.72 2.06 -1.39
N GLU A 201 -27.54 2.93 -0.81
CA GLU A 201 -28.76 3.46 -1.45
C GLU A 201 -28.46 4.32 -2.69
N GLU A 202 -27.42 5.15 -2.65
CA GLU A 202 -26.92 5.91 -3.81
C GLU A 202 -26.48 4.98 -4.96
N ARG A 203 -26.23 3.70 -4.67
CA ARG A 203 -25.90 2.64 -5.63
C ARG A 203 -27.08 1.71 -5.92
N GLY A 204 -28.30 2.07 -5.48
CA GLY A 204 -29.52 1.28 -5.70
C GLY A 204 -29.59 0.00 -4.87
N ILE A 205 -28.82 -0.11 -3.79
CA ILE A 205 -28.74 -1.29 -2.93
C ILE A 205 -29.42 -0.99 -1.60
N PHE A 206 -30.52 -1.70 -1.30
CA PHE A 206 -31.16 -1.59 0.01
C PHE A 206 -30.28 -2.25 1.09
N PHE A 207 -29.96 -1.48 2.14
CA PHE A 207 -29.04 -1.89 3.20
C PHE A 207 -29.77 -2.10 4.54
N ASN A 208 -29.93 -3.36 4.93
CA ASN A 208 -30.50 -3.77 6.22
C ASN A 208 -29.86 -5.06 6.77
N TRP A 209 -28.64 -5.36 6.33
CA TRP A 209 -27.96 -6.64 6.54
C TRP A 209 -26.53 -6.43 7.05
N ASP A 210 -26.05 -7.45 7.75
CA ASP A 210 -24.65 -7.54 8.17
C ASP A 210 -23.77 -8.00 7.00
N TYR A 211 -22.47 -7.69 7.04
CA TYR A 211 -21.57 -8.11 5.97
C TYR A 211 -20.12 -8.33 6.39
N PHE A 212 -19.47 -9.26 5.69
CA PHE A 212 -18.02 -9.29 5.60
C PHE A 212 -17.56 -8.38 4.47
N PHE A 213 -16.39 -7.75 4.64
CA PHE A 213 -15.84 -6.84 3.66
C PHE A 213 -14.51 -7.34 3.09
N ALA A 214 -14.34 -7.34 1.76
CA ALA A 214 -13.09 -7.69 1.11
C ALA A 214 -12.61 -6.51 0.21
N PRO A 215 -11.63 -5.70 0.67
CA PRO A 215 -11.11 -4.56 -0.08
C PRO A 215 -10.13 -5.01 -1.18
N VAL A 216 -10.65 -5.73 -2.18
CA VAL A 216 -9.89 -6.36 -3.26
C VAL A 216 -9.26 -5.33 -4.22
N GLY A 217 -9.95 -4.22 -4.47
CA GLY A 217 -9.53 -3.17 -5.41
C GLY A 217 -9.73 -3.63 -6.86
N LYS A 218 -8.74 -4.28 -7.45
CA LYS A 218 -8.85 -4.95 -8.75
C LYS A 218 -8.92 -6.47 -8.55
N ILE A 219 -9.86 -7.11 -9.22
CA ILE A 219 -9.97 -8.57 -9.31
C ILE A 219 -8.79 -9.07 -10.15
N TRP A 220 -7.72 -9.45 -9.46
CA TRP A 220 -6.57 -10.14 -10.00
C TRP A 220 -6.48 -11.54 -9.41
N PHE A 221 -5.93 -12.49 -10.16
CA PHE A 221 -5.80 -13.89 -9.73
C PHE A 221 -5.14 -14.00 -8.34
N ARG A 222 -4.07 -13.24 -8.09
CA ARG A 222 -3.36 -13.23 -6.80
C ARG A 222 -4.22 -12.78 -5.61
N LYS A 223 -5.32 -12.06 -5.85
CA LYS A 223 -6.28 -11.63 -4.81
C LYS A 223 -7.28 -12.73 -4.47
N ASN A 224 -7.27 -13.87 -5.17
CA ASN A 224 -8.00 -15.09 -4.83
C ASN A 224 -9.52 -14.92 -4.66
N VAL A 225 -10.12 -13.98 -5.40
CA VAL A 225 -11.53 -13.62 -5.26
C VAL A 225 -12.45 -14.80 -5.56
N LEU A 226 -12.07 -15.65 -6.53
CA LEU A 226 -12.87 -16.82 -6.89
C LEU A 226 -13.03 -17.81 -5.73
N ASN A 227 -11.95 -18.10 -4.99
CA ASN A 227 -12.03 -19.01 -3.84
C ASN A 227 -12.83 -18.38 -2.71
N LEU A 228 -12.69 -17.07 -2.49
CA LEU A 228 -13.50 -16.36 -1.49
C LEU A 228 -15.00 -16.43 -1.82
N VAL A 229 -15.38 -16.20 -3.08
CA VAL A 229 -16.79 -16.30 -3.51
C VAL A 229 -17.34 -17.71 -3.27
N LYS A 230 -16.61 -18.75 -3.69
CA LYS A 230 -17.01 -20.15 -3.47
C LYS A 230 -17.12 -20.48 -1.98
N ALA A 231 -16.16 -20.01 -1.18
CA ALA A 231 -16.14 -20.24 0.26
C ALA A 231 -17.30 -19.53 0.97
N PHE A 232 -17.61 -18.30 0.56
CA PHE A 232 -18.73 -17.56 1.09
C PHE A 232 -20.07 -18.24 0.76
N ASN A 233 -20.24 -18.75 -0.47
CA ASN A 233 -21.43 -19.54 -0.82
C ASN A 233 -21.57 -20.80 0.04
N ASN A 234 -20.46 -21.46 0.40
CA ASN A 234 -20.50 -22.59 1.31
C ASN A 234 -20.88 -22.16 2.74
N PHE A 235 -20.24 -21.11 3.26
CA PHE A 235 -20.58 -20.51 4.54
C PHE A 235 -22.07 -20.16 4.65
N ARG A 236 -22.66 -19.56 3.60
CA ARG A 236 -24.07 -19.17 3.56
C ARG A 236 -25.04 -20.34 3.70
N LYS A 237 -24.68 -21.55 3.26
CA LYS A 237 -25.50 -22.77 3.45
C LYS A 237 -25.65 -23.17 4.92
N HIS A 238 -24.74 -22.73 5.79
CA HIS A 238 -24.70 -23.13 7.20
C HIS A 238 -25.34 -22.10 8.15
N ILE A 239 -25.79 -20.95 7.65
CA ILE A 239 -26.36 -19.88 8.48
C ILE A 239 -27.72 -19.40 7.95
N ARG A 240 -28.65 -19.07 8.86
CA ARG A 240 -30.00 -18.57 8.50
C ARG A 240 -30.10 -17.04 8.43
N SER A 241 -29.03 -16.31 8.74
CA SER A 241 -29.01 -14.84 8.70
C SER A 241 -28.93 -14.30 7.27
N ASN A 242 -29.23 -13.02 7.07
CA ASN A 242 -29.03 -12.31 5.80
C ASN A 242 -27.64 -11.63 5.78
N VAL A 243 -26.56 -12.40 5.96
CA VAL A 243 -25.19 -11.86 5.91
C VAL A 243 -24.72 -11.82 4.46
N LYS A 244 -24.11 -10.71 4.06
CA LYS A 244 -23.55 -10.53 2.70
C LYS A 244 -22.03 -10.50 2.67
N LEU A 245 -21.47 -10.68 1.48
CA LEU A 245 -20.08 -10.41 1.17
C LEU A 245 -20.00 -9.16 0.31
N VAL A 246 -19.41 -8.09 0.84
CA VAL A 246 -19.18 -6.84 0.11
C VAL A 246 -17.73 -6.82 -0.36
N MET A 247 -17.50 -6.58 -1.65
CA MET A 247 -16.16 -6.53 -2.23
C MET A 247 -15.95 -5.30 -3.08
N THR A 248 -14.73 -4.75 -3.07
CA THR A 248 -14.36 -3.69 -4.03
C THR A 248 -13.81 -4.30 -5.32
N ALA A 249 -14.37 -3.92 -6.46
CA ALA A 249 -14.04 -4.49 -7.77
C ALA A 249 -14.07 -3.43 -8.88
N ASN A 250 -13.00 -2.63 -8.96
CA ASN A 250 -12.88 -1.51 -9.91
C ASN A 250 -12.73 -1.94 -11.37
N ASN A 251 -12.47 -3.22 -11.64
CA ASN A 251 -12.32 -3.79 -12.98
C ASN A 251 -13.38 -4.85 -13.29
N LEU A 252 -14.51 -4.85 -12.57
CA LEU A 252 -15.54 -5.88 -12.74
C LEU A 252 -16.04 -5.98 -14.19
N ASN A 253 -16.02 -4.89 -14.97
CA ASN A 253 -16.48 -4.88 -16.36
C ASN A 253 -15.39 -5.19 -17.40
N ASP A 254 -14.14 -5.44 -16.97
CA ASP A 254 -13.07 -5.82 -17.89
C ASP A 254 -13.34 -7.21 -18.48
N LYS A 255 -13.02 -7.39 -19.77
CA LYS A 255 -13.09 -8.69 -20.44
C LYS A 255 -11.94 -9.58 -19.96
N ASN A 256 -12.23 -10.54 -19.09
CA ASN A 256 -11.23 -11.42 -18.50
C ASN A 256 -11.87 -12.71 -17.95
N GLU A 257 -11.36 -13.87 -18.36
CA GLU A 257 -11.91 -15.19 -17.99
C GLU A 257 -11.98 -15.42 -16.47
N TYR A 258 -11.02 -14.88 -15.70
CA TYR A 258 -11.02 -15.01 -14.25
C TYR A 258 -12.13 -14.16 -13.63
N ILE A 259 -12.38 -12.96 -14.15
CA ILE A 259 -13.48 -12.10 -13.72
C ILE A 259 -14.82 -12.73 -14.07
N ASP A 260 -14.94 -13.32 -15.26
CA ASP A 260 -16.14 -14.05 -15.69
C ASP A 260 -16.39 -15.27 -14.78
N SER A 261 -15.33 -15.97 -14.37
CA SER A 261 -15.41 -17.06 -13.39
C SER A 261 -15.87 -16.58 -12.01
N VAL A 262 -15.40 -15.41 -11.55
CA VAL A 262 -15.85 -14.80 -10.29
C VAL A 262 -17.34 -14.46 -10.37
N LYS A 263 -17.79 -13.83 -11.47
CA LYS A 263 -19.19 -13.47 -11.67
C LYS A 263 -20.10 -14.70 -11.74
N SER A 264 -19.73 -15.72 -12.50
CA SER A 264 -20.55 -16.93 -12.67
C SER A 264 -20.72 -17.75 -11.40
N ASN A 265 -19.80 -17.60 -10.43
CA ASN A 265 -19.91 -18.21 -9.10
C ASN A 265 -20.57 -17.29 -8.07
N SER A 266 -20.90 -16.04 -8.41
CA SER A 266 -21.53 -15.09 -7.49
C SER A 266 -23.06 -15.20 -7.51
N ASN A 267 -23.71 -14.79 -6.42
CA ASN A 267 -25.18 -14.75 -6.26
C ASN A 267 -25.61 -13.44 -5.58
N GLU A 268 -26.90 -13.30 -5.20
CA GLU A 268 -27.43 -12.06 -4.59
C GLU A 268 -26.86 -11.70 -3.21
N ASP A 269 -26.17 -12.63 -2.54
CA ASP A 269 -25.51 -12.38 -1.26
C ASP A 269 -24.11 -11.78 -1.45
N ILE A 270 -23.64 -11.64 -2.69
CA ILE A 270 -22.35 -11.05 -3.03
C ILE A 270 -22.57 -9.69 -3.71
N VAL A 271 -22.05 -8.64 -3.07
CA VAL A 271 -22.20 -7.25 -3.51
C VAL A 271 -20.84 -6.72 -3.96
N PHE A 272 -20.76 -6.34 -5.24
CA PHE A 272 -19.58 -5.67 -5.78
C PHE A 272 -19.76 -4.16 -5.78
N LEU A 273 -18.82 -3.43 -5.19
CA LEU A 273 -18.75 -1.98 -5.20
C LEU A 273 -17.55 -1.52 -6.03
N SER A 274 -17.70 -0.41 -6.73
CA SER A 274 -16.61 0.23 -7.48
C SER A 274 -16.68 1.74 -7.31
N GLY A 275 -15.59 2.43 -7.63
CA GLY A 275 -15.53 3.89 -7.58
C GLY A 275 -15.67 4.48 -6.18
N LEU A 276 -15.30 3.72 -5.15
CA LEU A 276 -15.33 4.19 -3.75
C LEU A 276 -14.17 5.15 -3.50
N ASN A 277 -14.45 6.27 -2.84
CA ASN A 277 -13.44 7.16 -2.30
C ASN A 277 -12.91 6.66 -0.94
N THR A 278 -11.85 7.28 -0.43
CA THR A 278 -11.22 6.88 0.83
C THR A 278 -12.16 6.96 2.02
N GLU A 279 -13.03 7.98 2.08
CA GLU A 279 -13.99 8.13 3.19
C GLU A 279 -15.03 7.00 3.20
N GLU A 280 -15.58 6.66 2.02
CA GLU A 280 -16.49 5.53 1.86
C GLU A 280 -15.83 4.20 2.28
N MET A 281 -14.56 4.00 1.93
CA MET A 281 -13.79 2.84 2.38
C MET A 281 -13.68 2.77 3.91
N VAL A 282 -13.44 3.91 4.58
CA VAL A 282 -13.39 3.96 6.05
C VAL A 282 -14.75 3.59 6.67
N TYR A 283 -15.87 4.06 6.10
CA TYR A 283 -17.19 3.64 6.56
C TYR A 283 -17.42 2.14 6.36
N LEU A 284 -17.02 1.56 5.22
CA LEU A 284 -17.13 0.13 4.96
C LEU A 284 -16.30 -0.72 5.95
N TYR A 285 -15.08 -0.28 6.27
CA TYR A 285 -14.32 -0.89 7.35
C TYR A 285 -15.10 -0.82 8.66
N ASN A 286 -15.57 0.37 9.07
CA ASN A 286 -16.30 0.57 10.32
C ASN A 286 -17.63 -0.20 10.41
N GLY A 287 -18.27 -0.52 9.28
CA GLY A 287 -19.55 -1.21 9.22
C GLY A 287 -19.51 -2.73 9.24
N CYS A 288 -18.42 -3.32 8.74
CA CYS A 288 -18.38 -4.76 8.53
C CYS A 288 -18.27 -5.57 9.84
N LEU A 289 -18.63 -6.85 9.75
CA LEU A 289 -18.40 -7.84 10.81
C LEU A 289 -16.90 -8.12 10.97
N ALA A 290 -16.24 -8.35 9.83
CA ALA A 290 -14.80 -8.46 9.71
C ALA A 290 -14.36 -8.20 8.27
N VAL A 291 -13.07 -7.98 8.11
CA VAL A 291 -12.42 -7.76 6.81
C VAL A 291 -11.71 -9.03 6.38
N ILE A 292 -11.89 -9.45 5.13
CA ILE A 292 -11.34 -10.69 4.59
C ILE A 292 -10.24 -10.39 3.56
N PHE A 293 -9.10 -11.06 3.72
CA PHE A 293 -7.95 -10.98 2.82
C PHE A 293 -7.55 -12.37 2.32
N PRO A 294 -8.17 -12.86 1.22
CA PRO A 294 -7.97 -14.22 0.73
C PRO A 294 -6.73 -14.38 -0.15
N SER A 295 -5.88 -13.36 -0.26
CA SER A 295 -4.77 -13.27 -1.23
C SER A 295 -3.86 -14.52 -1.24
N LEU A 296 -3.46 -14.92 -2.44
CA LEU A 296 -2.38 -15.90 -2.67
C LEU A 296 -1.00 -15.24 -2.54
N TYR A 297 -0.91 -13.94 -2.84
CA TYR A 297 0.32 -13.16 -2.75
C TYR A 297 0.02 -11.66 -2.58
N GLU A 298 0.77 -11.01 -1.71
CA GLU A 298 0.80 -9.56 -1.51
C GLU A 298 2.23 -9.07 -1.28
N GLY A 299 2.52 -7.84 -1.72
CA GLY A 299 3.76 -7.17 -1.35
C GLY A 299 3.81 -6.74 0.12
N PHE A 300 2.70 -6.22 0.68
CA PHE A 300 2.59 -5.90 2.11
C PHE A 300 1.20 -6.22 2.66
N GLY A 301 0.17 -5.51 2.19
CA GLY A 301 -1.19 -5.67 2.72
C GLY A 301 -1.65 -4.48 3.57
N LEU A 302 -1.46 -3.26 3.06
CA LEU A 302 -1.98 -2.02 3.65
C LEU A 302 -3.43 -2.13 4.16
N PRO A 303 -4.38 -2.75 3.42
CA PRO A 303 -5.75 -2.77 3.91
C PRO A 303 -5.96 -3.62 5.19
N ILE A 304 -5.02 -4.51 5.56
CA ILE A 304 -5.02 -5.12 6.91
C ILE A 304 -4.77 -4.02 7.95
N LEU A 305 -3.74 -3.19 7.79
CA LEU A 305 -3.49 -2.09 8.72
C LEU A 305 -4.64 -1.09 8.79
N GLU A 306 -5.27 -0.77 7.66
CA GLU A 306 -6.46 0.08 7.60
C GLU A 306 -7.62 -0.50 8.44
N ALA A 307 -7.89 -1.80 8.29
CA ALA A 307 -8.90 -2.51 9.06
C ALA A 307 -8.58 -2.50 10.57
N LEU A 308 -7.33 -2.79 10.93
CA LEU A 308 -6.87 -2.78 12.33
C LEU A 308 -6.95 -1.37 12.94
N ALA A 309 -6.63 -0.31 12.18
CA ALA A 309 -6.76 1.08 12.61
C ALA A 309 -8.23 1.48 12.85
N CYS A 310 -9.15 0.91 12.09
CA CYS A 310 -10.60 1.00 12.31
C CYS A 310 -11.11 0.04 13.41
N LYS A 311 -10.21 -0.64 14.13
CA LYS A 311 -10.51 -1.64 15.18
C LYS A 311 -11.40 -2.78 14.71
N LYS A 312 -11.16 -3.26 13.50
CA LYS A 312 -11.90 -4.38 12.90
C LYS A 312 -11.10 -5.67 12.92
N ASN A 313 -11.82 -6.77 13.14
CA ASN A 313 -11.27 -8.10 12.99
C ASN A 313 -10.87 -8.34 11.53
N VAL A 314 -9.79 -9.06 11.33
CA VAL A 314 -9.28 -9.44 10.01
C VAL A 314 -9.18 -10.95 9.93
N LEU A 315 -9.73 -11.53 8.86
CA LEU A 315 -9.57 -12.93 8.50
C LEU A 315 -8.66 -12.94 7.28
N PHE A 316 -7.52 -13.64 7.33
CA PHE A 316 -6.57 -13.57 6.22
C PHE A 316 -5.90 -14.90 5.89
N SER A 317 -5.37 -14.98 4.67
CA SER A 317 -4.60 -16.13 4.19
C SER A 317 -3.35 -16.39 5.02
N ASP A 318 -3.00 -17.67 5.19
CA ASP A 318 -1.70 -18.08 5.71
C ASP A 318 -0.59 -17.80 4.68
N ILE A 319 -0.18 -16.52 4.60
CA ILE A 319 0.96 -16.07 3.83
C ILE A 319 1.90 -15.26 4.72
N LYS A 320 3.21 -15.34 4.43
CA LYS A 320 4.28 -14.76 5.26
C LYS A 320 4.04 -13.30 5.61
N VAL A 321 3.69 -12.49 4.62
CA VAL A 321 3.55 -11.05 4.79
C VAL A 321 2.39 -10.64 5.70
N PHE A 322 1.31 -11.43 5.78
CA PHE A 322 0.21 -11.15 6.72
C PHE A 322 0.58 -11.52 8.15
N LYS A 323 1.37 -12.58 8.33
CA LYS A 323 1.97 -12.94 9.63
C LYS A 323 3.01 -11.92 10.10
N GLU A 324 3.69 -11.22 9.19
CA GLU A 324 4.56 -10.08 9.54
C GLU A 324 3.76 -8.90 10.10
N ILE A 325 2.56 -8.66 9.58
CA ILE A 325 1.70 -7.55 10.01
C ILE A 325 1.01 -7.87 11.34
N TYR A 326 0.37 -9.04 11.44
CA TYR A 326 -0.42 -9.42 12.61
C TYR A 326 -0.17 -10.88 12.99
N PRO A 327 0.98 -11.17 13.66
CA PRO A 327 1.41 -12.54 13.95
C PRO A 327 0.45 -13.29 14.89
N ASP A 328 -0.20 -12.60 15.82
CA ASP A 328 -1.07 -13.19 16.83
C ASP A 328 -2.54 -13.32 16.36
N ASN A 329 -2.82 -13.13 15.07
CA ASN A 329 -4.19 -13.30 14.57
C ASN A 329 -4.61 -14.77 14.66
N LYS A 330 -5.73 -15.05 15.35
CA LYS A 330 -6.33 -16.39 15.37
C LYS A 330 -7.08 -16.74 14.08
N TRP A 331 -7.46 -15.74 13.29
CA TRP A 331 -8.33 -15.90 12.12
C TRP A 331 -7.52 -16.02 10.83
N ILE A 332 -6.83 -17.15 10.69
CA ILE A 332 -5.98 -17.47 9.54
C ILE A 332 -6.56 -18.69 8.81
N PHE A 333 -6.48 -18.71 7.48
CA PHE A 333 -6.94 -19.84 6.66
C PHE A 333 -5.96 -20.14 5.52
N ASN A 334 -5.94 -21.39 5.05
CA ASN A 334 -5.23 -21.78 3.84
C ASN A 334 -5.92 -21.19 2.60
N PRO A 335 -5.28 -20.30 1.82
CA PRO A 335 -5.92 -19.65 0.67
C PRO A 335 -6.27 -20.60 -0.48
N LEU A 336 -5.64 -21.79 -0.52
CA LEU A 336 -5.90 -22.79 -1.55
C LEU A 336 -7.12 -23.66 -1.24
N SER A 337 -7.63 -23.63 0.00
CA SER A 337 -8.77 -24.44 0.43
C SER A 337 -10.03 -23.60 0.59
N VAL A 338 -10.98 -23.79 -0.32
CA VAL A 338 -12.33 -23.17 -0.24
C VAL A 338 -13.04 -23.56 1.07
N GLU A 339 -12.85 -24.80 1.51
CA GLU A 339 -13.43 -25.30 2.75
C GLU A 339 -12.83 -24.60 3.98
N ASP A 340 -11.51 -24.41 4.01
CA ASP A 340 -10.84 -23.76 5.14
C ASP A 340 -11.23 -22.27 5.26
N ILE A 341 -11.33 -21.56 4.13
CA ILE A 341 -11.87 -20.18 4.11
C ILE A 341 -13.31 -20.18 4.66
N SER A 342 -14.17 -21.10 4.21
CA SER A 342 -15.56 -21.21 4.66
C SER A 342 -15.66 -21.50 6.16
N ASN A 343 -14.84 -22.42 6.67
CA ASN A 343 -14.81 -22.78 8.08
C ASN A 343 -14.32 -21.62 8.95
N CYS A 344 -13.31 -20.87 8.51
CA CYS A 344 -12.85 -19.67 9.20
C CYS A 344 -13.96 -18.61 9.32
N LEU A 345 -14.73 -18.39 8.24
CA LEU A 345 -15.91 -17.50 8.27
C LEU A 345 -16.99 -17.98 9.24
N LEU A 346 -17.29 -19.28 9.22
CA LEU A 346 -18.30 -19.89 10.08
C LEU A 346 -17.91 -19.82 11.56
N ASN A 347 -16.66 -20.14 11.89
CA ASN A 347 -16.14 -20.08 13.25
C ASN A 347 -16.14 -18.64 13.77
N PHE A 348 -15.68 -17.68 12.96
CA PHE A 348 -15.73 -16.27 13.31
C PHE A 348 -17.17 -15.80 13.59
N TYR A 349 -18.10 -16.17 12.72
CA TYR A 349 -19.51 -15.79 12.85
C TYR A 349 -20.14 -16.39 14.12
N ASN A 350 -19.82 -17.64 14.46
CA ASN A 350 -20.41 -18.35 15.60
C ASN A 350 -19.81 -17.93 16.95
N GLU A 351 -18.53 -17.57 17.01
CA GLU A 351 -17.85 -17.23 18.28
C GLU A 351 -18.39 -15.95 18.96
N LYS A 352 -19.34 -15.21 18.37
CA LYS A 352 -19.75 -13.86 18.83
C LYS A 352 -18.54 -12.96 19.12
N GLY A 353 -17.42 -13.19 18.44
CA GLY A 353 -16.09 -12.59 18.67
C GLY A 353 -15.97 -11.10 18.30
N PHE A 354 -17.07 -10.36 18.35
CA PHE A 354 -17.16 -8.95 18.00
C PHE A 354 -16.37 -8.01 18.93
N LEU A 355 -15.93 -8.50 20.10
CA LEU A 355 -15.50 -7.64 21.20
C LEU A 355 -14.05 -7.83 21.68
N GLU A 356 -13.36 -8.92 21.33
CA GLU A 356 -12.08 -9.26 21.97
C GLU A 356 -10.89 -8.40 21.51
N ASN A 357 -10.86 -7.92 20.26
CA ASN A 357 -9.64 -7.34 19.69
C ASN A 357 -9.42 -5.83 19.93
N ARG A 358 -10.30 -5.13 20.64
CA ARG A 358 -10.18 -3.64 20.76
C ARG A 358 -8.99 -3.16 21.59
N ARG A 359 -8.41 -4.00 22.45
CA ARG A 359 -7.35 -3.61 23.40
C ARG A 359 -5.93 -4.04 23.00
N ILE A 360 -5.80 -5.09 22.19
CA ILE A 360 -4.49 -5.66 21.80
C ILE A 360 -3.88 -4.88 20.62
N LEU A 361 -4.70 -4.22 19.78
CA LEU A 361 -4.27 -3.63 18.51
C LEU A 361 -3.51 -2.30 18.59
N ASP A 362 -3.75 -1.47 19.62
CA ASP A 362 -3.23 -0.08 19.59
C ASP A 362 -1.71 -0.01 19.76
N LYS A 363 -1.09 -0.89 20.57
CA LYS A 363 0.38 -0.91 20.74
C LYS A 363 1.12 -1.47 19.53
N ASP A 364 0.56 -2.50 18.90
CA ASP A 364 1.20 -3.15 17.75
C ASP A 364 1.03 -2.39 16.45
N ILE A 365 0.00 -1.53 16.34
CA ILE A 365 -0.20 -0.70 15.14
C ILE A 365 0.66 0.56 15.12
N ASP A 366 1.14 1.03 16.29
CA ASP A 366 1.98 2.23 16.39
C ASP A 366 3.29 2.10 15.62
N LYS A 367 3.87 0.89 15.57
CA LYS A 367 5.07 0.59 14.78
C LYS A 367 4.85 0.74 13.27
N PHE A 368 3.59 0.70 12.83
CA PHE A 368 3.16 0.95 11.46
C PHE A 368 2.62 2.38 11.29
N SER A 369 2.99 3.33 12.15
CA SER A 369 2.75 4.73 11.87
C SER A 369 3.70 5.23 10.77
N TRP A 370 3.24 6.15 9.93
CA TRP A 370 4.12 6.78 8.94
C TRP A 370 5.33 7.48 9.54
N ARG A 371 5.22 7.97 10.78
CA ARG A 371 6.35 8.49 11.55
C ARG A 371 7.40 7.41 11.82
N SER A 372 6.98 6.22 12.26
CA SER A 372 7.90 5.10 12.49
C SER A 372 8.58 4.64 11.19
N VAL A 373 7.86 4.64 10.07
CA VAL A 373 8.42 4.33 8.73
C VAL A 373 9.55 5.28 8.37
N VAL A 374 9.30 6.57 8.54
CA VAL A 374 10.26 7.65 8.30
C VAL A 374 11.52 7.47 9.14
N GLU A 375 11.35 7.29 10.44
CA GLU A 375 12.46 7.16 11.39
C GLU A 375 13.33 5.93 11.03
N ASN A 376 12.70 4.82 10.63
CA ASN A 376 13.38 3.60 10.18
C ASN A 376 14.23 3.84 8.91
N ILE A 377 13.64 4.47 7.88
CA ILE A 377 14.35 4.77 6.63
C ILE A 377 15.54 5.70 6.90
N ILE A 378 15.36 6.73 7.72
CA ILE A 378 16.42 7.67 8.07
C ILE A 378 17.60 6.97 8.76
N MET A 379 17.32 6.10 9.73
CA MET A 379 18.37 5.32 10.40
C MET A 379 19.19 4.50 9.40
N LYS A 380 18.51 3.81 8.48
CA LYS A 380 19.15 2.95 7.45
C LYS A 380 19.94 3.69 6.40
N VAL A 381 19.75 5.01 6.32
CA VAL A 381 20.46 5.91 5.41
C VAL A 381 21.65 6.58 6.11
N LYS A 382 21.67 6.61 7.45
CA LYS A 382 22.78 7.17 8.24
C LYS A 382 23.99 6.22 8.28
N GLU A 383 23.73 4.92 8.34
CA GLU A 383 24.71 3.84 8.14
C GLU A 383 25.32 3.88 6.74
#